data_AF-A0A8S3K8M6-F1
#
_entry.id   AF-A0A8S3K8M6-F1
#
_cell.length_a   1.000
_cell.length_b   1.000
_cell.length_c   1.000
_cell.angle_alpha   90.00
_cell.angle_beta   90.00
_cell.angle_gamma   90.00
#
_symmetry.space_group_name_H-M   'P 1'
#
loop_
_entity.id
_entity.type
_entity.pdbx_description
1 polymer ?
#
loop_
_entity_poly.entity_id
_entity_poly.type
_entity_poly.pdbx_seq_one_letter_code
_entity_poly.pdbx_strand_id
1 'polypeptide(L)'
;QPQLTVLCIRSHANGQTLFGTRLKTFLIENNFPTILNHLVAFESVPSDVTHKQLLQDIYQQTCGEGYVVEIIQPDRPSYLVKIKTQKYLMIHRDGESATSPRSLFEAIINENADDLRALFKDDTQTLARIDEMENNIRPKYNGMIES
;
A
#
# COMPACT_ATOMS: atom_id res chain seq x y z
N GLN A 1 -5.80 22.62 -8.03
CA GLN A 1 -4.42 22.57 -8.55
C GLN A 1 -3.76 21.32 -8.00
N PRO A 2 -2.92 20.61 -8.77
CA PRO A 2 -2.15 19.49 -8.22
C PRO A 2 -1.25 20.01 -7.08
N GLN A 3 -1.23 19.29 -5.96
CA GLN A 3 -0.45 19.63 -4.78
C GLN A 3 0.56 18.50 -4.53
N LEU A 4 1.82 18.88 -4.27
CA LEU A 4 2.85 17.95 -3.86
C LEU A 4 2.72 17.64 -2.38
N THR A 5 2.85 16.36 -2.02
CA THR A 5 2.86 15.88 -0.65
C THR A 5 4.14 15.09 -0.38
N VAL A 6 4.87 15.48 0.67
CA VAL A 6 6.11 14.84 1.09
C VAL A 6 5.77 13.66 2.00
N LEU A 7 6.10 12.46 1.56
CA LEU A 7 5.84 11.21 2.31
C LEU A 7 7.04 10.82 3.18
N CYS A 8 8.24 10.90 2.61
CA CYS A 8 9.48 10.53 3.26
C CYS A 8 10.68 11.26 2.63
N ILE A 9 11.82 11.25 3.31
CA ILE A 9 13.12 11.63 2.76
C ILE A 9 14.07 10.46 2.95
N ARG A 10 14.80 10.07 1.90
CA ARG A 10 15.80 9.01 1.96
C ARG A 10 17.19 9.58 1.68
N SER A 11 18.13 9.34 2.58
CA SER A 11 19.53 9.71 2.38
C SER A 11 20.18 8.80 1.34
N HIS A 12 20.84 9.40 0.36
CA HIS A 12 21.59 8.65 -0.67
C HIS A 12 22.91 8.07 -0.12
N ALA A 13 23.48 8.69 0.92
CA ALA A 13 24.77 8.28 1.47
C ALA A 13 24.68 7.00 2.30
N ASN A 14 23.57 6.78 3.02
CA ASN A 14 23.42 5.66 3.94
C ASN A 14 22.09 4.89 3.77
N GLY A 15 21.25 5.29 2.82
CA GLY A 15 19.96 4.64 2.54
C GLY A 15 18.90 4.83 3.61
N GLN A 16 19.17 5.58 4.68
CA GLN A 16 18.24 5.79 5.79
C GLN A 16 17.04 6.62 5.33
N THR A 17 15.84 6.14 5.65
CA THR A 17 14.59 6.83 5.34
C THR A 17 14.02 7.46 6.61
N LEU A 18 13.62 8.73 6.52
CA LEU A 18 12.87 9.46 7.53
C LEU A 18 11.42 9.63 7.06
N PHE A 19 10.48 9.38 7.96
CA PHE A 19 9.05 9.60 7.78
C PHE A 19 8.41 9.86 9.15
N GLY A 20 7.14 10.27 9.18
CA GLY A 20 6.39 10.54 10.42
C GLY A 20 7.10 11.53 11.35
N THR A 21 7.14 11.20 12.64
CA THR A 21 7.75 12.05 13.69
C THR A 21 9.21 12.36 13.40
N ARG A 22 9.99 11.37 12.95
CA ARG A 22 11.43 11.54 12.69
C ARG A 22 11.69 12.54 11.56
N LEU A 23 10.87 12.51 10.51
CA LEU A 23 10.95 13.49 9.43
C LEU A 23 10.51 14.87 9.90
N LYS A 24 9.40 14.96 10.64
CA LYS A 24 8.90 16.24 11.17
C LYS A 24 9.96 16.93 12.03
N THR A 25 10.57 16.21 12.97
CA THR A 25 11.63 16.72 13.84
C THR A 25 12.83 17.21 13.01
N PHE A 26 13.31 16.40 12.06
CA PHE A 26 14.40 16.79 11.17
C PHE A 26 14.11 18.09 10.41
N LEU A 27 12.91 18.24 9.85
CA LEU A 27 12.54 19.44 9.09
C LEU A 27 12.47 20.70 9.96
N ILE A 28 12.00 20.58 11.20
CA ILE A 28 11.95 21.69 12.17
C ILE A 28 13.36 22.10 12.57
N GLU A 29 14.18 21.14 13.00
CA GLU A 29 15.55 21.39 13.48
C GLU A 29 16.46 22.00 12.39
N ASN A 30 16.21 21.67 11.12
CA ASN A 30 16.99 22.17 9.99
C ASN A 30 16.30 23.34 9.24
N ASN A 31 15.22 23.89 9.78
CA ASN A 31 14.52 25.06 9.25
C ASN A 31 14.07 24.91 7.77
N PHE A 32 13.30 23.86 7.47
CA PHE A 32 12.68 23.63 6.16
C PHE A 32 11.17 23.87 6.17
N PRO A 33 10.69 25.12 6.32
CA PRO A 33 9.27 25.43 6.51
C PRO A 33 8.41 25.07 5.29
N THR A 34 8.94 25.24 4.08
CA THR A 34 8.21 24.87 2.85
C THR A 34 7.96 23.37 2.80
N ILE A 35 8.99 22.55 3.04
CA ILE A 35 8.85 21.08 3.01
C ILE A 35 7.91 20.62 4.13
N LEU A 36 8.01 21.22 5.31
CA LEU A 36 7.16 20.93 6.46
C LEU A 36 5.67 21.18 6.15
N ASN A 37 5.34 22.26 5.43
CA ASN A 37 3.96 22.58 5.02
C ASN A 37 3.38 21.57 4.02
N HIS A 38 4.23 20.79 3.35
CA HIS A 38 3.83 19.74 2.41
C HIS A 38 3.91 18.34 3.03
N LEU A 39 4.27 18.20 4.31
CA LEU A 39 4.39 16.92 4.97
C LEU A 39 3.03 16.21 5.05
N VAL A 40 3.01 14.93 4.70
CA VAL A 40 1.81 14.10 4.85
C VAL A 40 1.33 14.08 6.31
N ALA A 41 0.02 14.12 6.52
CA ALA A 41 -0.55 13.93 7.85
C ALA A 41 -0.22 12.53 8.36
N PHE A 42 0.14 12.43 9.64
CA PHE A 42 0.43 11.17 10.30
C PHE A 42 0.06 11.26 11.77
N GLU A 43 -0.20 10.10 12.37
CA GLU A 43 -0.52 9.97 13.79
C GLU A 43 0.23 8.76 14.37
N SER A 44 0.53 8.83 15.66
CA SER A 44 1.05 7.68 16.39
C SER A 44 -0.10 6.78 16.79
N VAL A 45 0.03 5.48 16.51
CA VAL A 45 -0.96 4.50 16.96
C VAL A 45 -0.84 4.37 18.50
N PRO A 46 -1.95 4.49 19.25
CA PRO A 46 -1.93 4.29 20.70
C PRO A 46 -1.42 2.91 21.09
N SER A 47 -0.68 2.82 22.19
CA SER A 47 -0.04 1.57 22.62
C SER A 47 -1.01 0.47 23.04
N ASP A 48 -2.25 0.82 23.35
CA ASP A 48 -3.35 -0.08 23.72
C ASP A 48 -4.11 -0.62 22.49
N VAL A 49 -3.86 -0.09 21.29
CA VAL A 49 -4.46 -0.58 20.05
C VAL A 49 -3.62 -1.73 19.49
N THR A 50 -4.23 -2.91 19.39
CA THR A 50 -3.58 -4.07 18.75
C THR A 50 -3.52 -3.90 17.23
N HIS A 51 -2.55 -4.55 16.57
CA HIS A 51 -2.48 -4.57 15.11
C HIS A 51 -3.78 -5.08 14.45
N LYS A 52 -4.47 -6.03 15.09
CA LYS A 52 -5.73 -6.59 14.59
C LYS A 52 -6.85 -5.55 14.63
N GLN A 53 -6.96 -4.80 15.73
CA GLN A 53 -7.94 -3.72 15.86
C GLN A 53 -7.65 -2.62 14.83
N LEU A 54 -6.40 -2.15 14.73
CA LEU A 54 -6.00 -1.16 13.74
C LEU A 54 -6.37 -1.57 12.31
N LEU A 55 -6.10 -2.83 11.95
CA LEU A 55 -6.46 -3.38 10.65
C LEU A 55 -7.98 -3.35 10.43
N GLN A 56 -8.77 -3.82 11.39
CA GLN A 56 -10.23 -3.85 11.30
C GLN A 56 -10.81 -2.44 11.18
N ASP A 57 -10.33 -1.51 11.99
CA ASP A 57 -10.81 -0.13 12.00
C ASP A 57 -10.55 0.56 10.65
N ILE A 58 -9.34 0.44 10.11
CA ILE A 58 -9.00 1.00 8.78
C ILE A 58 -9.83 0.33 7.68
N TYR A 59 -10.04 -0.99 7.76
CA TYR A 59 -10.77 -1.73 6.73
C TYR A 59 -12.24 -1.27 6.63
N GLN A 60 -12.85 -0.91 7.77
CA GLN A 60 -14.23 -0.43 7.85
C GLN A 60 -14.41 1.06 7.50
N GLN A 61 -13.33 1.80 7.24
CA GLN A 61 -13.45 3.20 6.83
C GLN A 61 -14.11 3.33 5.45
N THR A 62 -15.05 4.27 5.35
CA THR A 62 -15.87 4.49 4.14
C THR A 62 -15.32 5.58 3.23
N CYS A 63 -14.15 6.14 3.55
CA CYS A 63 -13.45 7.14 2.76
C CYS A 63 -11.94 6.92 2.85
N GLY A 64 -11.21 7.43 1.85
CA GLY A 64 -9.75 7.30 1.78
C GLY A 64 -9.26 5.97 1.21
N GLU A 65 -8.02 5.98 0.73
CA GLU A 65 -7.32 4.80 0.20
C GLU A 65 -6.85 3.86 1.31
N GLY A 66 -6.42 4.44 2.44
CA GLY A 66 -5.86 3.75 3.58
C GLY A 66 -4.59 4.45 4.05
N TYR A 67 -3.69 3.68 4.68
CA TYR A 67 -2.53 4.21 5.39
C TYR A 67 -1.26 3.42 5.08
N VAL A 68 -0.11 4.06 5.30
CA VAL A 68 1.19 3.41 5.42
C VAL A 68 1.58 3.43 6.89
N VAL A 69 1.82 2.27 7.48
CA VAL A 69 2.09 2.08 8.91
C VAL A 69 3.53 1.63 9.10
N GLU A 70 4.27 2.27 10.00
CA GLU A 70 5.57 1.80 10.46
C GLU A 70 5.39 0.74 11.56
N ILE A 71 5.96 -0.44 11.34
CA ILE A 71 6.08 -1.47 12.36
C ILE A 71 7.45 -1.31 13.03
N ILE A 72 7.44 -0.73 14.23
CA ILE A 72 8.64 -0.52 15.04
C ILE A 72 9.03 -1.84 15.69
N GLN A 73 10.31 -2.18 15.62
CA GLN A 73 10.83 -3.41 16.18
C GLN A 73 12.00 -3.07 17.12
N PRO A 74 12.03 -3.60 18.35
CA PRO A 74 13.10 -3.27 19.31
C PRO A 74 14.49 -3.68 18.81
N ASP A 75 14.58 -4.85 18.19
CA ASP A 75 15.87 -5.52 17.92
C ASP A 75 16.26 -5.56 16.42
N ARG A 76 15.44 -4.98 15.54
CA ARG A 76 15.65 -5.03 14.09
C ARG A 76 15.11 -3.77 13.41
N PRO A 77 15.52 -3.48 12.15
CA PRO A 77 15.03 -2.31 11.44
C PRO A 77 13.50 -2.33 11.31
N SER A 78 12.86 -1.19 11.58
CA SER A 78 11.44 -1.00 11.27
C SER A 78 11.16 -1.24 9.80
N TYR A 79 9.95 -1.68 9.48
CA TYR A 79 9.46 -1.79 8.10
C TYR A 79 8.09 -1.17 7.94
N LEU A 80 7.71 -0.88 6.70
CA LEU A 80 6.44 -0.24 6.37
C LEU A 80 5.44 -1.26 5.82
N VAL A 81 4.18 -1.14 6.23
CA VAL A 81 3.06 -1.93 5.71
C VAL A 81 1.98 -1.00 5.20
N LYS A 82 1.42 -1.29 4.03
CA LYS A 82 0.25 -0.60 3.51
C LYS A 82 -1.02 -1.30 4.00
N ILE A 83 -1.97 -0.54 4.54
CA ILE A 83 -3.31 -1.05 4.88
C ILE A 83 -4.31 -0.25 4.05
N LYS A 84 -5.13 -0.92 3.25
CA LYS A 84 -6.14 -0.30 2.38
C LYS A 84 -7.53 -0.43 2.97
N THR A 85 -8.40 0.55 2.71
CA THR A 85 -9.81 0.46 3.08
C THR A 85 -10.53 -0.54 2.17
N GLN A 86 -11.57 -1.20 2.67
CA GLN A 86 -12.36 -2.14 1.86
C GLN A 86 -13.00 -1.43 0.66
N LYS A 87 -13.50 -0.21 0.89
CA LYS A 87 -14.14 0.59 -0.16
C LYS A 87 -13.16 0.97 -1.27
N TYR A 88 -11.91 1.35 -0.93
CA TYR A 88 -10.90 1.62 -1.95
C TYR A 88 -10.64 0.38 -2.81
N LEU A 89 -10.48 -0.78 -2.18
CA LEU A 89 -10.32 -2.06 -2.88
C LEU A 89 -11.51 -2.41 -3.77
N MET A 90 -12.73 -2.01 -3.40
CA MET A 90 -13.98 -2.21 -4.16
C MET A 90 -14.26 -1.13 -5.22
N ILE A 91 -13.61 0.03 -5.18
CA ILE A 91 -13.80 1.13 -6.14
C ILE A 91 -12.70 1.16 -7.19
N HIS A 92 -11.44 0.92 -6.80
CA HIS A 92 -10.34 0.74 -7.75
C HIS A 92 -10.37 -0.60 -8.48
N ARG A 93 -11.32 -1.45 -8.12
CA ARG A 93 -11.66 -2.64 -8.86
C ARG A 93 -13.14 -2.64 -9.05
N ASP A 94 -13.59 -2.54 -10.30
CA ASP A 94 -14.95 -2.91 -10.67
C ASP A 94 -15.31 -4.16 -9.85
N GLY A 95 -16.34 -4.06 -9.00
CA GLY A 95 -16.80 -5.20 -8.19
C GLY A 95 -17.19 -6.43 -9.02
N GLU A 96 -17.18 -6.29 -10.36
CA GLU A 96 -17.37 -7.33 -11.37
C GLU A 96 -16.05 -7.94 -11.89
N SER A 97 -14.88 -7.42 -11.54
CA SER A 97 -13.61 -7.78 -12.20
C SER A 97 -13.02 -9.15 -11.81
N ALA A 98 -13.45 -9.75 -10.70
CA ALA A 98 -13.02 -11.08 -10.31
C ALA A 98 -13.96 -12.19 -10.79
N THR A 99 -15.11 -11.86 -11.38
CA THR A 99 -16.07 -12.86 -11.87
C THR A 99 -15.85 -13.23 -13.33
N SER A 100 -15.14 -12.39 -14.10
CA SER A 100 -14.84 -12.65 -15.51
C SER A 100 -13.34 -12.91 -15.75
N PRO A 101 -12.98 -13.92 -16.56
CA PRO A 101 -11.58 -14.18 -16.94
C PRO A 101 -10.87 -12.98 -17.58
N ARG A 102 -11.62 -12.13 -18.30
CA ARG A 102 -11.07 -10.94 -18.96
C ARG A 102 -10.59 -9.91 -17.95
N SER A 103 -11.39 -9.64 -16.93
CA SER A 103 -11.07 -8.63 -15.95
C SER A 103 -9.95 -9.08 -15.01
N LEU A 104 -9.87 -10.39 -14.72
CA LEU A 104 -8.72 -10.98 -14.02
C LEU A 104 -7.42 -10.86 -14.86
N PHE A 105 -7.51 -11.08 -16.17
CA PHE A 105 -6.39 -10.87 -17.10
C PHE A 105 -5.91 -9.41 -17.10
N GLU A 106 -6.83 -8.44 -17.19
CA GLU A 106 -6.51 -7.01 -17.15
C GLU A 106 -5.89 -6.61 -15.79
N ALA A 107 -6.37 -7.17 -14.68
CA ALA A 107 -5.80 -6.93 -13.36
C ALA A 107 -4.36 -7.46 -13.22
N ILE A 108 -4.06 -8.62 -13.82
CA ILE A 108 -2.72 -9.21 -13.80
C ILE A 108 -1.74 -8.40 -14.65
N ILE A 109 -2.13 -7.96 -15.84
CA ILE A 109 -1.26 -7.13 -16.70
C ILE A 109 -0.97 -5.77 -16.06
N ASN A 110 -1.95 -5.19 -15.37
CA ASN A 110 -1.81 -3.90 -14.70
C ASN A 110 -1.16 -3.99 -13.31
N GLU A 111 -0.53 -5.13 -12.96
CA GLU A 111 0.12 -5.38 -11.66
C GLU A 111 -0.79 -5.21 -10.42
N ASN A 112 -2.11 -5.31 -10.62
CA ASN A 112 -3.12 -5.17 -9.59
C ASN A 112 -3.59 -6.53 -9.04
N ALA A 113 -2.85 -7.61 -9.24
CA ALA A 113 -3.22 -8.95 -8.74
C ALA A 113 -3.02 -9.09 -7.22
N ASP A 114 -2.09 -8.34 -6.62
CA ASP A 114 -1.75 -8.48 -5.20
C ASP A 114 -2.88 -8.04 -4.27
N ASP A 115 -3.53 -6.91 -4.54
CA ASP A 115 -4.67 -6.56 -3.70
C ASP A 115 -5.89 -7.47 -3.98
N LEU A 116 -5.97 -8.22 -5.11
CA LEU A 116 -7.07 -9.16 -5.36
C LEU A 116 -6.95 -10.32 -4.39
N ARG A 117 -5.72 -10.80 -4.19
CA ARG A 117 -5.41 -11.78 -3.15
C ARG A 117 -5.74 -11.25 -1.76
N ALA A 118 -5.49 -9.97 -1.48
CA ALA A 118 -5.86 -9.35 -0.20
C ALA A 118 -7.37 -9.32 0.04
N LEU A 119 -8.18 -9.10 -1.01
CA LEU A 119 -9.64 -9.06 -0.94
C LEU A 119 -10.26 -10.45 -0.74
N PHE A 120 -9.76 -11.44 -1.48
CA PHE A 120 -10.24 -12.83 -1.46
C PHE A 120 -9.41 -13.73 -0.56
N LYS A 121 -8.73 -13.18 0.46
CA LYS A 121 -7.83 -13.93 1.34
C LYS A 121 -8.48 -15.16 1.99
N ASP A 122 -9.80 -15.10 2.19
CA ASP A 122 -10.61 -16.15 2.81
C ASP A 122 -11.33 -17.04 1.76
N ASP A 123 -11.23 -16.71 0.47
CA ASP A 123 -11.81 -17.47 -0.65
C ASP A 123 -10.71 -18.18 -1.45
N THR A 124 -10.41 -19.41 -1.02
CA THR A 124 -9.38 -20.27 -1.61
C THR A 124 -9.64 -20.63 -3.08
N GLN A 125 -10.91 -20.65 -3.50
CA GLN A 125 -11.27 -20.95 -4.89
C GLN A 125 -10.90 -19.79 -5.82
N THR A 126 -11.18 -18.56 -5.38
CA THR A 126 -10.81 -17.36 -6.13
C THR A 126 -9.29 -17.15 -6.15
N LEU A 127 -8.59 -17.41 -5.03
CA LEU A 127 -7.13 -17.37 -4.99
C LEU A 127 -6.49 -18.36 -5.98
N ALA A 128 -6.97 -19.60 -6.05
CA ALA A 128 -6.46 -20.59 -7.01
C ALA A 128 -6.65 -20.15 -8.47
N ARG A 129 -7.78 -19.49 -8.80
CA ARG A 129 -8.03 -18.94 -10.14
C ARG A 129 -7.08 -17.79 -10.48
N ILE A 130 -6.78 -16.93 -9.51
CA ILE A 130 -5.81 -15.85 -9.67
C ILE A 130 -4.43 -16.43 -9.98
N ASP A 131 -3.99 -17.44 -9.21
CA ASP A 131 -2.68 -18.08 -9.40
C ASP A 131 -2.57 -18.79 -10.75
N GLU A 132 -3.61 -19.53 -11.16
CA GLU A 132 -3.65 -20.22 -12.46
C GLU A 132 -3.52 -19.21 -13.61
N MET A 133 -4.25 -18.09 -13.52
CA MET A 133 -4.26 -17.07 -14.56
C MET A 133 -2.93 -16.31 -14.62
N GLU A 134 -2.35 -15.95 -13.48
CA GLU A 134 -1.07 -15.25 -13.44
C GLU A 134 0.07 -16.10 -14.01
N ASN A 135 0.12 -17.38 -13.66
CA ASN A 135 1.11 -18.32 -14.20
C ASN A 135 1.00 -18.50 -15.72
N ASN A 136 -0.20 -18.33 -16.28
CA ASN A 136 -0.43 -18.42 -17.73
C ASN A 136 -0.03 -17.11 -18.45
N ILE A 137 -0.34 -15.95 -17.87
CA ILE A 137 -0.20 -14.65 -18.52
C ILE A 137 1.22 -14.10 -18.41
N ARG A 138 1.84 -14.14 -17.22
CA ARG A 138 3.18 -13.56 -16.98
C ARG A 138 4.22 -14.00 -18.03
N PRO A 139 4.38 -15.30 -18.33
CA PRO A 139 5.37 -15.73 -19.33
C PRO A 139 5.09 -15.19 -20.73
N LYS A 140 3.81 -15.12 -21.12
CA LYS A 140 3.39 -14.62 -22.44
C LYS A 140 3.61 -13.12 -22.57
N TYR A 141 3.24 -12.36 -21.54
CA TYR A 141 3.43 -10.92 -21.53
C TYR A 141 4.92 -10.55 -21.56
N ASN A 142 5.74 -11.21 -20.72
CA ASN A 142 7.19 -10.99 -20.71
C ASN A 142 7.81 -11.30 -22.08
N GLY A 143 7.40 -12.41 -22.71
CA GLY A 143 7.86 -12.77 -24.05
C GLY A 143 7.47 -11.78 -25.16
N MET A 144 6.40 -10.99 -24.99
CA MET A 144 6.01 -9.92 -25.94
C MET A 144 6.78 -8.62 -25.74
N ILE A 145 7.24 -8.35 -24.52
CA ILE A 145 8.02 -7.13 -24.20
C ILE A 145 9.49 -7.32 -24.55
N GLU A 146 9.99 -8.55 -24.51
CA GLU A 146 11.37 -8.89 -24.88
C GLU A 146 11.60 -9.02 -26.41
N SER A 147 10.53 -8.98 -27.23
CA SER A 147 10.58 -9.05 -28.71
C SER A 147 10.47 -7.68 -29.37
#